data_AF-A0A5M3MGW1-F1
#
_entry.id   AF-A0A5M3MGW1-F1
#
_cell.length_a   1.000
_cell.length_b   1.000
_cell.length_c   1.000
_cell.angle_alpha   90.00
_cell.angle_beta   90.00
_cell.angle_gamma   90.00
#
_symmetry.space_group_name_H-M   'P 1'
#
loop_
_entity.id
_entity.type
_entity.pdbx_description
1 polymer ?
#
loop_
_entity_poly.entity_id
_entity_poly.type
_entity_poly.pdbx_seq_one_letter_code
_entity_poly.pdbx_strand_id
1 'polypeptide(L)'
;MVLLNTSGETKQELQDDLESFLHVLTWVVVRYSRSNLSGNERAAYLKMVFDKAKPVEGGIRGGEKKRELLKNGDEWTPSEWLTNSPLEHSPLNGLLNELAKTLGVRYRPAHSDARLQRIDSLLEEATGETQVVLLESAPYQYRLHQQRISNHDWMIKTMQAAVDGVGWPDNDKAIPLDLGHSALALGPAARMDVKRYTEQDQQRKSSKSLKSGPSSASLKRQAESSEVGGRVKRKKSQLKS
;
A
#
# COMPACT_ATOMS: atom_id res chain seq x y z
N MET A 1 2.79 -7.50 11.58
CA MET A 1 2.22 -6.92 10.35
C MET A 1 3.27 -7.07 9.26
N VAL A 2 3.07 -7.98 8.31
CA VAL A 2 4.04 -8.23 7.22
C VAL A 2 3.72 -7.26 6.09
N LEU A 3 4.63 -6.31 5.85
CA LEU A 3 4.58 -5.44 4.67
C LEU A 3 4.90 -6.27 3.43
N LEU A 4 4.28 -5.90 2.31
CA LEU A 4 4.24 -6.62 1.04
C LEU A 4 5.58 -6.71 0.30
N ASN A 5 6.72 -6.98 0.95
CA ASN A 5 7.98 -7.39 0.29
C ASN A 5 9.08 -7.65 1.32
N THR A 6 9.57 -8.89 1.44
CA THR A 6 10.70 -9.21 2.33
C THR A 6 11.81 -10.00 1.66
N SER A 7 12.07 -9.75 0.38
CA SER A 7 13.19 -10.39 -0.34
C SER A 7 14.02 -9.45 -1.22
N GLY A 8 14.22 -8.21 -0.77
CA GLY A 8 15.15 -7.23 -1.34
C GLY A 8 15.11 -5.95 -0.52
N GLU A 9 16.22 -5.21 -0.44
CA GLU A 9 16.28 -3.85 0.14
C GLU A 9 15.35 -2.92 -0.64
N THR A 10 14.06 -3.00 -0.34
CA THR A 10 13.06 -2.09 -0.87
C THR A 10 13.03 -0.91 0.07
N LYS A 11 13.44 0.25 -0.45
CA LYS A 11 13.36 1.51 0.29
C LYS A 11 11.89 1.76 0.60
N GLN A 12 11.56 1.85 1.89
CA GLN A 12 10.24 2.23 2.34
C GLN A 12 9.91 3.63 1.82
N GLU A 13 8.76 3.77 1.16
CA GLU A 13 8.30 5.04 0.61
C GLU A 13 7.18 5.63 1.46
N LEU A 14 6.95 6.94 1.34
CA LEU A 14 5.85 7.63 2.02
C LEU A 14 4.50 6.93 1.78
N GLN A 15 4.26 6.44 0.57
CA GLN A 15 3.02 5.74 0.24
C GLN A 15 2.81 4.46 1.07
N ASP A 16 3.90 3.77 1.42
CA ASP A 16 3.86 2.57 2.26
C ASP A 16 3.56 2.94 3.73
N ASP A 17 4.02 4.09 4.19
CA ASP A 17 3.68 4.63 5.51
C ASP A 17 2.20 5.03 5.61
N LEU A 18 1.70 5.74 4.60
CA LEU A 18 0.29 6.12 4.50
C LEU A 18 -0.62 4.89 4.45
N GLU A 19 -0.23 3.85 3.70
CA GLU A 19 -0.97 2.59 3.65
C GLU A 19 -0.92 1.85 4.99
N SER A 20 0.25 1.81 5.64
CA SER A 20 0.42 1.22 6.96
C SER A 20 -0.48 1.89 8.00
N PHE A 21 -0.62 3.21 7.93
CA PHE A 21 -1.53 3.98 8.78
C PHE A 21 -2.99 3.52 8.59
N LEU A 22 -3.48 3.42 7.36
CA LEU A 22 -4.83 2.92 7.07
C LEU A 22 -5.05 1.51 7.65
N HIS A 23 -4.08 0.61 7.48
CA HIS A 23 -4.16 -0.75 8.01
C HIS A 23 -4.27 -0.77 9.54
N VAL A 24 -3.46 0.02 10.23
CA VAL A 24 -3.49 0.13 11.70
C VAL A 24 -4.81 0.73 12.17
N LEU A 25 -5.24 1.83 11.54
CA LEU A 25 -6.50 2.48 11.86
C LEU A 25 -7.67 1.51 11.69
N THR A 26 -7.74 0.81 10.57
CA THR A 26 -8.78 -0.21 10.30
C THR A 26 -8.78 -1.30 11.36
N TRP A 27 -7.60 -1.81 11.73
CA TRP A 27 -7.49 -2.83 12.76
C TRP A 27 -8.01 -2.35 14.12
N VAL A 28 -7.67 -1.11 14.51
CA VAL A 28 -8.15 -0.48 15.75
C VAL A 28 -9.67 -0.33 15.71
N VAL A 29 -10.22 0.23 14.63
CA VAL A 29 -11.66 0.43 14.46
C VAL A 29 -12.42 -0.89 14.58
N VAL A 30 -11.98 -1.94 13.86
CA VAL A 30 -12.63 -3.25 13.90
C VAL A 30 -12.57 -3.88 15.30
N ARG A 31 -11.56 -3.57 16.11
CA ARG A 31 -11.45 -4.11 17.47
C ARG A 31 -12.22 -3.32 18.52
N TYR A 32 -12.22 -2.00 18.43
CA TYR A 32 -12.61 -1.14 19.55
C TYR A 32 -13.86 -0.31 19.28
N SER A 33 -14.24 -0.09 18.03
CA SER A 33 -15.44 0.68 17.71
C SER A 33 -16.69 -0.18 17.87
N ARG A 34 -17.76 0.44 18.38
CA ARG A 34 -19.10 -0.17 18.40
C ARG A 34 -19.57 -0.42 16.97
N SER A 35 -20.10 -1.60 16.72
CA SER A 35 -20.45 -2.09 15.38
C SER A 35 -21.51 -3.18 15.53
N ASN A 36 -22.30 -3.43 14.49
CA ASN A 36 -23.29 -4.51 14.47
C ASN A 36 -22.68 -5.92 14.40
N LEU A 37 -21.37 -6.02 14.18
CA LEU A 37 -20.68 -7.30 14.15
C LEU A 37 -20.51 -7.92 15.52
N SER A 38 -20.79 -9.21 15.58
CA SER A 38 -20.38 -10.09 16.67
C SER A 38 -18.84 -10.17 16.77
N GLY A 39 -18.35 -10.58 17.95
CA GLY A 39 -16.91 -10.82 18.16
C GLY A 39 -16.32 -11.82 17.17
N ASN A 40 -17.10 -12.85 16.79
CA ASN A 40 -16.69 -13.87 15.82
C ASN A 40 -16.54 -13.30 14.41
N GLU A 41 -17.46 -12.45 13.95
CA GLU A 41 -17.38 -11.81 12.63
C GLU A 41 -16.19 -10.85 12.55
N ARG A 42 -15.96 -10.06 13.60
CA ARG A 42 -14.77 -9.19 13.72
C ARG A 42 -13.49 -10.01 13.64
N ALA A 43 -13.41 -11.10 14.41
CA ALA A 43 -12.22 -11.95 14.40
C ALA A 43 -12.02 -12.64 13.04
N ALA A 44 -13.09 -13.13 12.41
CA ALA A 44 -13.04 -13.72 11.08
C ALA A 44 -12.53 -12.71 10.04
N TYR A 45 -12.99 -11.47 10.08
CA TYR A 45 -12.49 -10.42 9.22
C TYR A 45 -11.02 -10.10 9.49
N LEU A 46 -10.65 -9.86 10.75
CA LEU A 46 -9.27 -9.52 11.10
C LEU A 46 -8.31 -10.64 10.64
N LYS A 47 -8.72 -11.89 10.82
CA LYS A 47 -7.98 -13.04 10.32
C LYS A 47 -7.89 -13.04 8.80
N MET A 48 -9.01 -12.80 8.12
CA MET A 48 -9.08 -12.75 6.66
C MET A 48 -8.15 -11.67 6.06
N VAL A 49 -8.14 -10.48 6.64
CA VAL A 49 -7.42 -9.31 6.09
C VAL A 49 -5.97 -9.22 6.58
N PHE A 50 -5.72 -9.51 7.86
CA PHE A 50 -4.42 -9.25 8.50
C PHE A 50 -3.58 -10.50 8.81
N ASP A 51 -4.20 -11.69 8.90
CA ASP A 51 -3.51 -12.93 9.32
C ASP A 51 -3.29 -13.93 8.17
N LYS A 52 -3.84 -13.65 6.97
CA LYS A 52 -3.61 -14.51 5.80
C LYS A 52 -2.25 -14.22 5.15
N ALA A 53 -1.38 -15.21 5.25
CA ALA A 53 -0.19 -15.33 4.41
C ALA A 53 -0.21 -16.70 3.70
N LYS A 54 0.30 -16.74 2.47
CA LYS A 54 0.37 -17.96 1.66
C LYS A 54 1.83 -18.29 1.35
N PRO A 55 2.23 -19.57 1.35
CA PRO A 55 3.52 -19.96 0.81
C PRO A 55 3.55 -19.66 -0.69
N VAL A 56 4.67 -19.12 -1.16
CA VAL A 56 4.99 -18.91 -2.58
C VAL A 56 6.39 -19.44 -2.84
N GLU A 57 6.74 -19.65 -4.11
CA GLU A 57 8.11 -20.06 -4.45
C GLU A 57 9.11 -19.04 -3.87
N GLY A 58 10.03 -19.52 -3.02
CA GLY A 58 11.04 -18.68 -2.37
C GLY A 58 10.60 -17.94 -1.09
N GLY A 59 9.39 -18.14 -0.56
CA GLY A 59 9.02 -17.57 0.74
C GLY A 59 7.54 -17.60 1.11
N ILE A 60 7.16 -16.69 2.02
CA ILE A 60 5.78 -16.49 2.46
C ILE A 60 5.34 -15.11 1.97
N ARG A 61 4.20 -15.03 1.28
CA ARG A 61 3.61 -13.79 0.78
C ARG A 61 2.30 -13.51 1.52
N GLY A 62 2.25 -12.37 2.22
CA GLY A 62 1.04 -11.85 2.86
C GLY A 62 0.27 -10.87 1.96
N GLY A 63 -0.84 -10.34 2.49
CA GLY A 63 -1.46 -9.10 2.01
C GLY A 63 -2.23 -9.17 0.68
N GLU A 64 -2.47 -10.36 0.13
CA GLU A 64 -3.30 -10.53 -1.07
C GLU A 64 -4.70 -9.91 -0.89
N LYS A 65 -5.38 -10.20 0.23
CA LYS A 65 -6.71 -9.65 0.50
C LYS A 65 -6.69 -8.14 0.70
N LYS A 66 -5.66 -7.60 1.36
CA LYS A 66 -5.46 -6.15 1.52
C LYS A 66 -5.36 -5.46 0.18
N ARG A 67 -4.54 -6.01 -0.73
CA ARG A 67 -4.38 -5.52 -2.10
C ARG A 67 -5.71 -5.55 -2.87
N GLU A 68 -6.46 -6.64 -2.76
CA GLU A 68 -7.77 -6.80 -3.41
C GLU A 68 -8.77 -5.73 -2.92
N LEU A 69 -8.87 -5.55 -1.59
CA LEU A 69 -9.75 -4.55 -1.00
C LEU A 69 -9.35 -3.12 -1.40
N LEU A 70 -8.05 -2.78 -1.36
CA LEU A 70 -7.55 -1.48 -1.80
C LEU A 70 -7.81 -1.24 -3.29
N LYS A 71 -7.62 -2.25 -4.15
CA LYS A 71 -7.87 -2.12 -5.59
C LYS A 71 -9.33 -1.75 -5.87
N ASN A 72 -10.27 -2.35 -5.15
CA ASN A 72 -11.70 -2.07 -5.29
C ASN A 72 -12.03 -0.67 -4.74
N GLY A 73 -11.54 -0.33 -3.54
CA GLY A 73 -11.53 1.02 -2.97
C GLY A 73 -12.88 1.53 -2.42
N ASP A 74 -14.03 1.07 -2.93
CA ASP A 74 -15.35 1.51 -2.45
C ASP A 74 -15.95 0.57 -1.37
N GLU A 75 -15.26 -0.51 -1.01
CA GLU A 75 -15.73 -1.54 -0.06
C GLU A 75 -14.62 -1.95 0.92
N TRP A 76 -13.84 -0.99 1.41
CA TRP A 76 -12.76 -1.29 2.34
C TRP A 76 -13.28 -1.84 3.67
N THR A 77 -14.37 -1.26 4.16
CA THR A 77 -15.16 -1.76 5.28
C THR A 77 -16.58 -2.02 4.82
N PRO A 78 -17.16 -3.21 5.09
CA PRO A 78 -18.55 -3.47 4.79
C PRO A 78 -19.46 -2.40 5.39
N SER A 79 -20.41 -1.92 4.59
CA SER A 79 -21.29 -0.79 4.92
C SER A 79 -22.10 -0.99 6.20
N GLU A 80 -22.43 -2.23 6.54
CA GLU A 80 -23.25 -2.62 7.70
C GLU A 80 -22.49 -2.63 9.03
N TRP A 81 -21.16 -2.44 8.98
CA TRP A 81 -20.33 -2.59 10.17
C TRP A 81 -20.55 -1.48 11.19
N LEU A 82 -20.38 -0.23 10.78
CA LEU A 82 -20.34 0.91 11.68
C LEU A 82 -21.70 1.64 11.77
N THR A 83 -22.77 1.01 11.30
CA THR A 83 -24.13 1.56 11.36
C THR A 83 -24.77 1.30 12.72
N ASN A 84 -24.36 2.04 13.76
CA ASN A 84 -25.04 1.99 15.06
C ASN A 84 -26.40 2.73 15.06
N SER A 85 -26.86 3.21 13.91
CA SER A 85 -28.11 3.95 13.75
C SER A 85 -28.78 3.55 12.44
N PRO A 86 -30.12 3.36 12.43
CA PRO A 86 -30.89 3.20 11.20
C PRO A 86 -30.86 4.45 10.30
N LEU A 87 -30.28 5.55 10.79
CA LEU A 87 -30.03 6.78 10.05
C LEU A 87 -28.52 7.02 9.97
N GLU A 88 -28.02 7.00 8.74
CA GLU A 88 -26.77 7.62 8.26
C GLU A 88 -25.42 6.90 8.45
N HIS A 89 -24.59 7.12 7.43
CA HIS A 89 -23.21 6.66 7.30
C HIS A 89 -22.35 7.14 8.48
N SER A 90 -21.71 6.22 9.19
CA SER A 90 -20.71 6.59 10.21
C SER A 90 -19.60 7.45 9.59
N PRO A 91 -19.27 8.63 10.15
CA PRO A 91 -18.14 9.45 9.68
C PRO A 91 -16.83 8.67 9.63
N LEU A 92 -16.64 7.71 10.55
CA LEU A 92 -15.51 6.80 10.57
C LEU A 92 -15.49 5.84 9.38
N ASN A 93 -16.65 5.31 8.97
CA ASN A 93 -16.76 4.48 7.77
C ASN A 93 -16.46 5.29 6.51
N GLY A 94 -16.97 6.52 6.44
CA GLY A 94 -16.68 7.45 5.34
C GLY A 94 -15.18 7.73 5.25
N LEU A 95 -14.54 8.05 6.37
CA LEU A 95 -13.10 8.27 6.45
C LEU A 95 -12.31 7.05 5.97
N LEU A 96 -12.59 5.86 6.50
CA LEU A 96 -11.87 4.64 6.12
C LEU A 96 -11.99 4.32 4.62
N ASN A 97 -13.18 4.47 4.05
CA ASN A 97 -13.40 4.24 2.62
C ASN A 97 -12.71 5.32 1.75
N GLU A 98 -12.75 6.59 2.13
CA GLU A 98 -12.04 7.64 1.37
C GLU A 98 -10.52 7.44 1.38
N LEU A 99 -9.95 7.08 2.54
CA LEU A 99 -8.54 6.72 2.67
C LEU A 99 -8.19 5.52 1.78
N ALA A 100 -8.99 4.45 1.83
CA ALA A 100 -8.77 3.24 1.06
C ALA A 100 -8.94 3.45 -0.45
N LYS A 101 -9.95 4.23 -0.87
CA LYS A 101 -10.19 4.60 -2.26
C LYS A 101 -9.02 5.37 -2.85
N THR A 102 -8.50 6.34 -2.08
CA THR A 102 -7.36 7.16 -2.50
C THR A 102 -6.07 6.35 -2.53
N LEU A 103 -5.74 5.60 -1.47
CA LEU A 103 -4.54 4.75 -1.42
C LEU A 103 -4.60 3.57 -2.42
N GLY A 104 -5.81 3.11 -2.71
CA GLY A 104 -6.13 2.05 -3.65
C GLY A 104 -5.66 2.30 -5.08
N VAL A 105 -5.43 3.56 -5.44
CA VAL A 105 -4.96 3.96 -6.77
C VAL A 105 -3.64 3.28 -7.17
N ARG A 106 -2.78 2.94 -6.19
CA ARG A 106 -1.52 2.20 -6.41
C ARG A 106 -1.74 0.81 -7.02
N TYR A 107 -2.91 0.22 -6.81
CA TYR A 107 -3.24 -1.14 -7.21
C TYR A 107 -4.16 -1.19 -8.45
N ARG A 108 -4.55 -0.04 -8.97
CA ARG A 108 -5.40 0.09 -10.16
C ARG A 108 -4.53 0.23 -11.42
N PRO A 109 -4.99 -0.31 -12.58
CA PRO A 109 -4.28 -0.09 -13.84
C PRO A 109 -4.15 1.40 -14.15
N ALA A 110 -2.98 1.82 -14.62
CA ALA A 110 -2.76 3.18 -15.07
C ALA A 110 -3.62 3.50 -16.30
N HIS A 111 -4.16 4.72 -16.35
CA HIS A 111 -4.73 5.25 -17.58
C HIS A 111 -3.62 5.77 -18.49
N SER A 112 -3.78 5.64 -19.80
CA SER A 112 -2.83 6.18 -20.78
C SER A 112 -2.77 7.71 -20.72
N ASP A 113 -1.59 8.29 -20.95
CA ASP A 113 -1.38 9.75 -20.97
C ASP A 113 -2.34 10.48 -21.91
N ALA A 114 -2.57 9.95 -23.12
CA ALA A 114 -3.52 10.53 -24.07
C ALA A 114 -4.95 10.61 -23.52
N ARG A 115 -5.35 9.67 -22.67
CA ARG A 115 -6.67 9.66 -22.02
C ARG A 115 -6.73 10.67 -20.89
N LEU A 116 -5.66 10.83 -20.13
CA LEU A 116 -5.56 11.85 -19.08
C LEU A 116 -5.59 13.26 -19.69
N GLN A 117 -4.80 13.51 -20.73
CA GLN A 117 -4.77 14.77 -21.48
C GLN A 117 -6.12 15.12 -22.08
N ARG A 118 -6.83 14.14 -22.65
CA ARG A 118 -8.18 14.38 -23.18
C ARG A 118 -9.16 14.85 -22.11
N ILE A 119 -9.09 14.32 -20.90
CA ILE A 119 -9.94 14.76 -19.80
C ILE A 119 -9.60 16.19 -19.38
N ASP A 120 -8.32 16.58 -19.43
CA ASP A 120 -7.92 17.96 -19.14
C ASP A 120 -8.50 18.96 -20.14
N SER A 121 -8.33 18.69 -21.43
CA SER A 121 -8.89 19.56 -22.47
C SER A 121 -10.41 19.68 -22.35
N LEU A 122 -11.10 18.58 -22.04
CA LEU A 122 -12.54 18.59 -21.83
C LEU A 122 -12.93 19.39 -20.57
N LEU A 123 -12.14 19.34 -19.50
CA LEU A 123 -12.41 20.09 -18.26
C LEU A 123 -12.24 21.61 -18.43
N GLU A 124 -11.33 22.05 -19.30
CA GLU A 124 -11.13 23.47 -19.61
C GLU A 124 -12.33 24.09 -20.33
N GLU A 125 -13.02 23.31 -21.16
CA GLU A 125 -14.18 23.76 -21.94
C GLU A 125 -15.52 23.47 -21.23
N ALA A 126 -15.53 22.52 -20.29
CA ALA A 126 -16.75 22.07 -19.64
C ALA A 126 -17.27 23.09 -18.61
N THR A 127 -18.59 23.25 -18.59
CA THR A 127 -19.31 24.05 -17.60
C THR A 127 -20.51 23.26 -17.06
N GLY A 128 -21.00 23.66 -15.88
CA GLY A 128 -22.17 23.06 -15.25
C GLY A 128 -22.04 21.55 -15.03
N GLU A 129 -23.08 20.81 -15.42
CA GLU A 129 -23.17 19.35 -15.21
C GLU A 129 -22.06 18.57 -15.91
N THR A 130 -21.64 18.99 -17.12
CA THR A 130 -20.56 18.33 -17.86
C THR A 130 -19.26 18.37 -17.06
N GLN A 131 -18.98 19.48 -16.39
CA GLN A 131 -17.78 19.61 -15.56
C GLN A 131 -17.83 18.65 -14.37
N VAL A 132 -18.98 18.55 -13.69
CA VAL A 132 -19.18 17.62 -12.58
C VAL A 132 -18.94 16.18 -13.03
N VAL A 133 -19.54 15.75 -14.15
CA VAL A 133 -19.35 14.40 -14.69
C VAL A 133 -17.88 14.11 -15.03
N LEU A 134 -17.15 15.09 -15.57
CA LEU A 134 -15.73 14.94 -15.87
C LEU A 134 -14.87 14.85 -14.60
N LEU A 135 -15.19 15.64 -13.57
CA LEU A 135 -14.54 15.56 -12.25
C LEU A 135 -14.81 14.21 -11.58
N GLU A 136 -15.97 13.59 -11.78
CA GLU A 136 -16.30 12.26 -11.26
C GLU A 136 -15.75 11.11 -12.11
N SER A 137 -15.21 11.41 -13.30
CA SER A 137 -14.71 10.38 -14.21
C SER A 137 -13.51 9.61 -13.63
N ALA A 138 -13.47 8.30 -13.91
CA ALA A 138 -12.41 7.42 -13.42
C ALA A 138 -10.96 7.90 -13.73
N PRO A 139 -10.65 8.41 -14.94
CA PRO A 139 -9.30 8.90 -15.23
C PRO A 139 -8.92 10.15 -14.44
N TYR A 140 -9.86 11.07 -14.23
CA TYR A 140 -9.63 12.25 -13.39
C TYR A 140 -9.36 11.84 -11.95
N GLN A 141 -10.25 11.02 -11.37
CA GLN A 141 -10.13 10.52 -10.00
C GLN A 141 -8.84 9.74 -9.79
N TYR A 142 -8.42 8.91 -10.76
CA TYR A 142 -7.13 8.21 -10.72
C TYR A 142 -5.97 9.20 -10.55
N ARG A 143 -5.89 10.23 -11.39
CA ARG A 143 -4.81 11.21 -11.29
C ARG A 143 -4.87 12.03 -10.00
N LEU A 144 -6.05 12.46 -9.59
CA LEU A 144 -6.25 13.19 -8.34
C LEU A 144 -5.75 12.36 -7.15
N HIS A 145 -6.10 11.08 -7.09
CA HIS A 145 -5.63 10.18 -6.03
C HIS A 145 -4.11 9.95 -6.08
N GLN A 146 -3.52 9.79 -7.27
CA GLN A 146 -2.05 9.71 -7.42
C GLN A 146 -1.35 10.97 -6.86
N GLN A 147 -1.88 12.15 -7.14
CA GLN A 147 -1.36 13.41 -6.58
C GLN A 147 -1.51 13.45 -5.06
N ARG A 148 -2.68 13.05 -4.53
CA ARG A 148 -2.93 13.00 -3.09
C ARG A 148 -1.91 12.13 -2.37
N ILE A 149 -1.65 10.90 -2.83
CA ILE A 149 -0.71 9.99 -2.16
C ILE A 149 0.76 10.40 -2.28
N SER A 150 1.09 11.44 -3.06
CA SER A 150 2.46 11.96 -3.18
C SER A 150 2.91 12.79 -1.97
N ASN A 151 1.98 13.22 -1.12
CA ASN A 151 2.24 13.93 0.14
C ASN A 151 1.24 13.48 1.23
N HIS A 152 1.52 13.85 2.49
CA HIS A 152 0.66 13.48 3.62
C HIS A 152 -0.40 14.54 3.95
N ASP A 153 -0.31 15.75 3.38
CA ASP A 153 -1.20 16.87 3.69
C ASP A 153 -2.66 16.53 3.42
N TRP A 154 -2.93 15.80 2.34
CA TRP A 154 -4.29 15.39 1.98
C TRP A 154 -4.90 14.51 3.08
N MET A 155 -4.11 13.57 3.63
CA MET A 155 -4.59 12.62 4.62
C MET A 155 -4.88 13.34 5.93
N ILE A 156 -4.00 14.26 6.35
CA ILE A 156 -4.23 15.11 7.52
C ILE A 156 -5.52 15.92 7.36
N LYS A 157 -5.69 16.61 6.23
CA LYS A 157 -6.91 17.40 5.96
C LYS A 157 -8.17 16.53 5.94
N THR A 158 -8.08 15.33 5.40
CA THR A 158 -9.21 14.38 5.35
C THR A 158 -9.59 13.89 6.73
N MET A 159 -8.61 13.59 7.59
CA MET A 159 -8.86 13.22 8.98
C MET A 159 -9.45 14.38 9.78
N GLN A 160 -8.91 15.60 9.60
CA GLN A 160 -9.44 16.81 10.25
C GLN A 160 -10.89 17.06 9.83
N ALA A 161 -11.17 17.07 8.53
CA ALA A 161 -12.53 17.23 8.02
C ALA A 161 -13.48 16.14 8.52
N ALA A 162 -13.01 14.90 8.66
CA ALA A 162 -13.80 13.83 9.24
C ALA A 162 -14.11 14.10 10.71
N VAL A 163 -13.12 14.51 11.52
CA VAL A 163 -13.28 14.82 12.95
C VAL A 163 -14.17 16.04 13.20
N ASP A 164 -14.04 17.07 12.36
CA ASP A 164 -14.86 18.30 12.44
C ASP A 164 -16.28 18.08 11.91
N GLY A 165 -16.54 16.95 11.26
CA GLY A 165 -17.84 16.57 10.73
C GLY A 165 -18.88 16.25 11.82
N VAL A 166 -20.15 16.37 11.47
CA VAL A 166 -21.26 15.96 12.35
C VAL A 166 -21.42 14.43 12.35
N GLY A 167 -22.06 13.89 13.41
CA GLY A 167 -22.40 12.46 13.49
C GLY A 167 -21.42 11.59 14.26
N TRP A 168 -20.40 12.17 14.90
CA TRP A 168 -19.61 11.45 15.89
C TRP A 168 -20.41 11.25 17.19
N PRO A 169 -20.35 10.07 17.82
CA PRO A 169 -21.01 9.85 19.10
C PRO A 169 -20.35 10.66 20.21
N ASP A 170 -21.17 11.37 21.00
CA ASP A 170 -20.73 11.97 22.25
C ASP A 170 -20.29 10.89 23.23
N ASN A 171 -19.05 10.97 23.73
CA ASN A 171 -18.47 10.00 24.66
C ASN A 171 -18.49 8.55 24.15
N ASP A 172 -17.93 8.32 22.95
CA ASP A 172 -17.62 6.97 22.47
C ASP A 172 -16.51 6.33 23.34
N LYS A 173 -16.90 5.87 24.52
CA LYS A 173 -16.01 5.12 25.40
C LYS A 173 -15.59 3.86 24.64
N ALA A 174 -14.34 3.85 24.18
CA ALA A 174 -13.73 2.66 23.60
C ALA A 174 -13.70 1.56 24.65
N ILE A 175 -14.56 0.55 24.48
CA ILE A 175 -14.57 -0.64 25.32
C ILE A 175 -13.89 -1.73 24.48
N PRO A 176 -12.77 -2.32 24.95
CA PRO A 176 -12.22 -3.51 24.32
C PRO A 176 -13.31 -4.58 24.25
N LEU A 177 -13.74 -4.89 23.03
CA LEU A 177 -14.75 -5.92 22.83
C LEU A 177 -14.09 -7.29 22.99
N ASP A 178 -14.76 -8.19 23.69
CA ASP A 178 -14.33 -9.57 23.80
C ASP A 178 -14.35 -10.21 22.40
N LEU A 179 -13.16 -10.42 21.83
CA LEU A 179 -12.99 -11.02 20.51
C LEU A 179 -13.15 -12.55 20.55
N GLY A 180 -13.62 -13.10 21.67
CA GLY A 180 -13.56 -14.52 21.98
C GLY A 180 -12.09 -14.91 22.15
N HIS A 181 -11.71 -15.32 23.36
CA HIS A 181 -10.31 -15.63 23.73
C HIS A 181 -9.55 -16.59 22.78
N SER A 182 -10.24 -17.29 21.87
CA SER A 182 -9.64 -18.23 20.91
C SER A 182 -9.49 -17.70 19.47
N ALA A 183 -10.13 -16.60 19.06
CA ALA A 183 -10.30 -16.31 17.64
C ALA A 183 -9.11 -15.56 16.99
N LEU A 184 -8.30 -14.85 17.79
CA LEU A 184 -7.13 -14.08 17.32
C LEU A 184 -5.81 -14.57 17.91
N ALA A 185 -5.84 -15.63 18.73
CA ALA A 185 -4.62 -16.33 19.07
C ALA A 185 -4.06 -16.92 17.77
N LEU A 186 -2.85 -16.49 17.38
CA LEU A 186 -2.10 -17.14 16.31
C LEU A 186 -2.13 -18.64 16.58
N GLY A 187 -2.71 -19.40 15.65
CA GLY A 187 -2.75 -20.86 15.75
C GLY A 187 -1.32 -21.40 15.87
N PRO A 188 -1.14 -22.62 16.40
CA PRO A 188 0.19 -23.22 16.56
C PRO A 188 1.03 -23.16 15.28
N ALA A 189 0.40 -23.37 14.12
CA ALA A 189 1.04 -23.25 12.80
C ALA A 189 1.56 -21.83 12.52
N ALA A 190 0.74 -20.79 12.71
CA ALA A 190 1.15 -19.41 12.47
C ALA A 190 2.25 -18.94 13.43
N ARG A 191 2.24 -19.41 14.69
CA ARG A 191 3.34 -19.18 15.65
C ARG A 191 4.64 -19.86 15.20
N MET A 192 4.56 -21.08 14.69
CA MET A 192 5.72 -21.79 14.16
C MET A 192 6.27 -21.12 12.89
N ASP A 193 5.40 -20.61 12.00
CA ASP A 193 5.82 -19.91 10.79
C ASP A 193 6.52 -18.58 11.10
N VAL A 194 6.00 -17.80 12.06
CA VAL A 194 6.67 -16.58 12.55
C VAL A 194 8.02 -16.91 13.17
N LYS A 195 8.10 -17.97 13.99
CA LYS A 195 9.35 -18.41 14.61
C LYS A 195 10.38 -18.86 13.56
N ARG A 196 9.98 -19.71 12.62
CA ARG A 196 10.82 -20.21 11.52
C ARG A 196 11.30 -19.08 10.62
N TYR A 197 10.47 -18.09 10.35
CA TYR A 197 10.85 -16.90 9.59
C TYR A 197 11.88 -16.06 10.34
N THR A 198 11.68 -15.84 11.64
CA THR A 198 12.62 -15.09 12.50
C THR A 198 13.98 -15.79 12.56
N GLU A 199 13.99 -17.13 12.67
CA GLU A 199 15.20 -17.95 12.65
C GLU A 199 15.92 -17.88 11.29
N GLN A 200 15.19 -17.94 10.17
CA GLN A 200 15.78 -17.79 8.83
C GLN A 200 16.36 -16.39 8.59
N ASP A 201 15.70 -15.33 9.06
CA ASP A 201 16.22 -13.95 8.95
C ASP A 201 17.49 -13.76 9.78
N GLN A 202 17.53 -14.31 10.99
CA GLN A 202 18.74 -14.34 11.82
C GLN A 202 19.90 -15.09 11.13
N GLN A 203 19.64 -16.25 10.52
CA GLN A 203 20.64 -17.00 9.74
C GLN A 203 21.16 -16.23 8.51
N ARG A 204 20.30 -15.47 7.83
CA ARG A 204 20.70 -14.60 6.70
C ARG A 204 21.60 -13.46 7.14
N LYS A 205 21.28 -12.81 8.28
CA LYS A 205 22.09 -11.74 8.87
C LYS A 205 23.47 -12.23 9.31
N SER A 206 23.55 -13.40 9.94
CA SER A 206 24.84 -13.98 10.35
C SER A 206 25.69 -14.40 9.15
N SER A 207 25.07 -14.90 8.07
CA SER A 207 25.79 -15.30 6.85
C SER A 207 26.36 -14.13 6.05
N LYS A 208 25.73 -12.94 6.10
CA LYS A 208 26.28 -11.72 5.49
C LYS A 208 27.46 -11.15 6.27
N SER A 209 27.48 -11.29 7.60
CA SER A 209 28.58 -10.80 8.45
C SER A 209 29.90 -11.55 8.25
N LEU A 210 29.88 -12.78 7.72
CA LEU A 210 31.09 -13.59 7.52
C LEU A 210 31.80 -13.34 6.18
N LYS A 211 31.22 -12.55 5.26
CA LYS A 211 31.81 -12.27 3.94
C LYS A 211 32.54 -10.92 3.82
N SER A 212 32.55 -10.10 4.87
CA SER A 212 33.34 -8.86 4.92
C SER A 212 34.65 -9.06 5.67
N GLY A 213 35.56 -9.86 5.09
CA GLY A 213 36.97 -9.85 5.48
C GLY A 213 37.73 -8.75 4.72
N PRO A 214 38.76 -8.12 5.31
CA PRO A 214 39.48 -7.01 4.68
C PRO A 214 40.26 -7.51 3.46
N SER A 215 39.96 -6.94 2.29
CA SER A 215 40.76 -7.12 1.08
C SER A 215 42.14 -6.51 1.30
N SER A 216 43.14 -7.39 1.28
CA SER A 216 44.56 -7.09 1.36
C SER A 216 44.99 -6.14 0.26
N ALA A 217 45.79 -5.15 0.66
CA ALA A 217 46.50 -4.24 -0.21
C ALA A 217 47.57 -4.92 -1.10
N SER A 218 47.99 -4.15 -2.11
CA SER A 218 49.27 -4.21 -2.85
C SER A 218 49.39 -5.16 -4.05
N LEU A 219 49.45 -4.57 -5.25
CA LEU A 219 50.68 -4.57 -6.06
C LEU A 219 50.63 -3.51 -7.17
N LYS A 220 51.46 -2.49 -6.97
CA LYS A 220 51.90 -1.47 -7.92
C LYS A 220 53.00 -2.09 -8.80
N ARG A 221 52.90 -1.99 -10.13
CA ARG A 221 54.09 -1.98 -11.02
C ARG A 221 53.80 -1.19 -12.29
N GLN A 222 54.68 -0.22 -12.53
CA GLN A 222 54.78 0.62 -13.71
C GLN A 222 55.48 -0.10 -14.89
N ALA A 223 55.36 0.55 -16.05
CA ALA A 223 56.23 0.55 -17.23
C ALA A 223 56.00 -0.60 -18.23
N GLU A 224 56.00 -0.41 -19.56
CA GLU A 224 56.54 0.68 -20.37
C GLU A 224 55.94 0.63 -21.80
N SER A 225 56.23 1.70 -22.55
CA SER A 225 55.86 2.01 -23.94
C SER A 225 56.06 0.92 -24.99
N SER A 226 55.20 0.90 -26.02
CA SER A 226 55.66 0.98 -27.41
C SER A 226 54.54 1.52 -28.31
N GLU A 227 54.93 2.49 -29.12
CA GLU A 227 54.23 2.97 -30.32
C GLU A 227 53.91 1.81 -31.26
N VAL A 228 52.91 2.00 -32.14
CA VAL A 228 53.09 1.95 -33.61
C VAL A 228 51.71 2.07 -34.28
N GLY A 229 51.56 3.15 -35.03
CA GLY A 229 51.14 3.09 -36.43
C GLY A 229 49.72 2.65 -36.75
N GLY A 230 48.89 3.65 -37.09
CA GLY A 230 48.54 3.77 -38.50
C GLY A 230 47.08 3.51 -38.92
N ARG A 231 46.61 4.51 -39.68
CA ARG A 231 45.93 4.36 -40.98
C ARG A 231 44.40 4.25 -40.99
N VAL A 232 43.80 5.44 -41.10
CA VAL A 232 42.80 5.86 -42.12
C VAL A 232 42.23 4.75 -43.02
N LYS A 233 40.90 4.62 -43.05
CA LYS A 233 40.10 4.63 -44.31
C LYS A 233 38.59 4.80 -44.08
N ARG A 234 38.05 5.81 -44.78
CA ARG A 234 36.65 6.07 -45.13
C ARG A 234 35.98 4.86 -45.83
N LYS A 235 34.66 4.70 -45.61
CA LYS A 235 33.58 4.42 -46.59
C LYS A 235 32.24 4.42 -45.82
N LYS A 236 31.35 5.41 -45.93
CA LYS A 236 30.30 5.69 -46.95
C LYS A 236 29.33 4.54 -47.27
N SER A 237 28.04 4.83 -47.04
CA SER A 237 26.80 4.32 -47.68
C SER A 237 26.39 2.87 -47.36
N GLN A 238 25.12 2.48 -47.17
CA GLN A 238 23.89 2.89 -47.86
C GLN A 238 22.62 2.75 -47.00
N LEU A 239 21.63 3.60 -47.31
CA LEU A 239 20.19 3.37 -47.14
C LEU A 239 19.71 2.17 -48.00
N LYS A 240 18.74 1.41 -47.46
CA LYS A 240 17.65 0.64 -48.11
C LYS A 240 16.92 -0.05 -46.93
N SER A 241 15.60 -0.09 -46.80
CA SER A 241 14.46 0.35 -47.61
C SER A 241 13.26 0.52 -46.69
#